data_AF-A0A208Y366-F1
#
_entry.id   AF-A0A208Y366-F1
#
_cell.length_a   1.000
_cell.length_b   1.000
_cell.length_c   1.000
_cell.angle_alpha   90.00
_cell.angle_beta   90.00
_cell.angle_gamma   90.00
#
_symmetry.space_group_name_H-M   'P 1'
#
loop_
_entity.id
_entity.type
_entity.pdbx_description
1 polymer ?
#
loop_
_entity_poly.entity_id
_entity_poly.type
_entity_poly.pdbx_seq_one_letter_code
_entity_poly.pdbx_strand_id
1 'polypeptide(L)'
;MKQTLAIYVLILLALVTANLPFLSERVFGAVTFRRDGAPARKPFWLRLAEVLVLYLVVGAIGLGFEASLGNVFPQGWQFYAITLTLYLVLAYPGFVYRYLFKRTAR
;
A
#
# COMPACT_ATOMS: atom_id res chain seq x y z
N MET A 1 13.89 14.50 17.73
CA MET A 1 13.82 14.95 16.31
C MET A 1 13.86 13.80 15.31
N LYS A 2 14.81 12.85 15.40
CA LYS A 2 14.90 11.70 14.47
C LYS A 2 13.63 10.82 14.43
N GLN A 3 13.02 10.55 15.57
CA GLN A 3 11.79 9.75 15.68
C GLN A 3 10.60 10.40 14.97
N THR A 4 10.37 11.70 15.22
CA THR A 4 9.29 12.47 14.56
C THR A 4 9.41 12.40 13.04
N LEU A 5 10.63 12.54 12.52
CA LEU A 5 10.90 12.48 11.09
C LEU A 5 10.65 11.06 10.52
N ALA A 6 11.09 10.01 11.22
CA ALA A 6 10.83 8.61 10.83
C ALA A 6 9.32 8.31 10.75
N ILE A 7 8.53 8.82 11.70
CA ILE A 7 7.06 8.65 11.70
C ILE A 7 6.45 9.32 10.47
N TYR A 8 6.78 10.57 10.18
CA TYR A 8 6.25 11.26 9.00
C TYR A 8 6.65 10.59 7.68
N VAL A 9 7.90 10.12 7.58
CA VAL A 9 8.36 9.36 6.41
C VAL A 9 7.58 8.06 6.26
N LEU A 10 7.34 7.33 7.35
CA LEU A 10 6.56 6.09 7.32
C LEU A 10 5.12 6.35 6.86
N ILE A 11 4.48 7.40 7.39
CA ILE A 11 3.10 7.77 7.00
C ILE A 11 3.04 8.14 5.52
N LEU A 12 3.99 8.94 5.04
CA LEU A 12 4.04 9.37 3.64
C LEU A 12 4.31 8.17 2.72
N LEU A 13 5.21 7.27 3.12
CA LEU A 13 5.48 6.01 2.43
C LEU A 13 4.21 5.14 2.38
N ALA A 14 3.51 4.98 3.51
CA ALA A 14 2.27 4.23 3.60
C ALA A 14 1.19 4.80 2.67
N LEU A 15 1.04 6.13 2.63
CA LEU A 15 0.08 6.81 1.76
C LEU A 15 0.38 6.55 0.28
N VAL A 16 1.65 6.68 -0.13
CA VAL A 16 2.06 6.48 -1.52
C VAL A 16 1.91 5.00 -1.93
N THR A 17 2.38 4.08 -1.09
CA THR A 17 2.32 2.63 -1.35
C THR A 17 0.90 2.08 -1.31
N ALA A 18 0.02 2.61 -0.46
CA ALA A 18 -1.39 2.21 -0.44
C ALA A 18 -2.12 2.55 -1.75
N ASN A 19 -1.75 3.66 -2.39
CA ASN A 19 -2.40 4.16 -3.61
C ASN A 19 -1.74 3.68 -4.91
N LEU A 20 -0.44 3.33 -4.87
CA LEU A 20 0.36 2.84 -6.00
C LEU A 20 -0.32 1.72 -6.82
N PRO A 21 -0.92 0.68 -6.22
CA PRO A 21 -1.60 -0.41 -6.93
C PRO A 21 -2.80 0.03 -7.77
N PHE A 22 -3.39 1.19 -7.45
CA PHE A 22 -4.59 1.69 -8.10
C PHE A 22 -4.27 2.73 -9.19
N LEU A 23 -3.25 3.56 -8.97
CA LEU A 23 -2.78 4.54 -9.94
C LEU A 23 -2.04 3.90 -11.11
N SER A 24 -1.30 2.82 -10.88
CA SER A 24 -0.52 2.15 -11.93
C SER A 24 -1.22 0.88 -12.46
N GLU A 25 -1.23 0.70 -13.78
CA GLU A 25 -1.61 -0.59 -14.40
C GLU A 25 -0.49 -1.63 -14.32
N ARG A 26 0.70 -1.23 -13.87
CA ARG A 26 1.84 -2.13 -13.65
C ARG A 26 1.73 -2.80 -12.29
N VAL A 27 2.01 -4.09 -12.25
CA VAL A 27 2.16 -4.88 -11.04
C VAL A 27 3.40 -4.38 -10.30
N PHE A 28 3.23 -3.94 -9.05
CA PHE A 28 4.25 -3.25 -8.25
C PHE A 28 4.93 -2.05 -8.94
N GLY A 29 4.29 -1.41 -9.93
CA GLY A 29 4.90 -0.31 -10.70
C GLY A 29 5.95 -0.73 -11.74
N ALA A 30 6.38 -2.00 -11.75
CA ALA A 30 7.47 -2.49 -12.60
C ALA A 30 7.01 -3.47 -13.70
N VAL A 31 6.02 -4.33 -13.44
CA VAL A 31 5.68 -5.42 -14.37
C VAL A 31 4.31 -5.19 -15.02
N THR A 32 4.25 -4.93 -16.33
CA THR A 32 2.96 -4.91 -17.05
C THR A 32 2.30 -6.27 -16.94
N PHE A 33 1.12 -6.36 -16.34
CA PHE A 33 0.36 -7.61 -16.28
C PHE A 33 -0.11 -7.95 -17.70
N ARG A 34 0.58 -8.90 -18.34
CA ARG A 34 0.22 -9.47 -19.64
C ARG A 34 -0.40 -10.83 -19.38
N ARG A 35 -1.61 -11.04 -19.90
CA ARG A 35 -2.24 -12.37 -19.94
C ARG A 35 -2.36 -12.74 -21.41
N ASP A 36 -1.78 -13.87 -21.79
CA ASP A 36 -1.80 -14.40 -23.17
C ASP A 36 -1.34 -13.40 -24.25
N GLY A 37 -0.23 -12.69 -24.00
CA GLY A 37 0.37 -11.76 -24.97
C GLY A 37 -0.36 -10.43 -25.15
N ALA A 38 -1.57 -10.27 -24.60
CA ALA A 38 -2.34 -9.03 -24.66
C ALA A 38 -2.33 -8.26 -23.32
N PRO A 39 -2.47 -6.92 -23.34
CA PRO A 39 -2.70 -6.14 -22.13
C PRO A 39 -4.05 -6.52 -21.53
N ALA A 40 -4.02 -7.29 -20.44
CA ALA A 40 -5.21 -7.77 -19.76
C ALA A 40 -5.57 -6.88 -18.56
N ARG A 41 -6.87 -6.66 -18.34
CA ARG A 41 -7.36 -5.85 -17.23
C ARG A 41 -6.97 -6.53 -15.90
N LYS A 42 -6.11 -5.86 -15.13
CA LYS A 42 -5.60 -6.34 -13.83
C LYS A 42 -6.76 -6.74 -12.90
N PRO A 43 -6.88 -8.02 -12.49
CA PRO A 43 -8.01 -8.49 -11.69
C PRO A 43 -8.00 -7.86 -10.29
N PHE A 44 -9.19 -7.67 -9.72
CA PHE A 44 -9.37 -7.03 -8.41
C PHE A 44 -8.59 -7.76 -7.31
N TRP A 45 -8.65 -9.10 -7.28
CA TRP A 45 -7.93 -9.94 -6.32
C TRP A 45 -6.41 -9.73 -6.34
N LEU A 46 -5.82 -9.49 -7.51
CA LEU A 46 -4.39 -9.23 -7.61
C LEU A 46 -4.02 -7.86 -7.00
N ARG A 47 -4.87 -6.85 -7.16
CA ARG A 47 -4.66 -5.55 -6.50
C ARG A 47 -4.80 -5.67 -4.99
N LEU A 48 -5.76 -6.47 -4.51
CA LEU A 48 -5.90 -6.75 -3.08
C LEU A 48 -4.65 -7.45 -2.54
N ALA A 49 -4.13 -8.44 -3.26
CA ALA A 49 -2.89 -9.12 -2.89
C ALA A 49 -1.69 -8.15 -2.86
N GLU A 50 -1.56 -7.25 -3.83
CA GLU A 50 -0.51 -6.22 -3.82
C GLU A 50 -0.62 -5.27 -2.64
N VAL A 51 -1.82 -4.79 -2.33
CA VAL A 51 -2.06 -3.91 -1.17
C VAL A 51 -1.65 -4.63 0.12
N LEU A 52 -1.97 -5.92 0.27
CA LEU A 52 -1.54 -6.73 1.41
C LEU A 52 -0.03 -6.91 1.47
N VAL A 53 0.63 -7.19 0.34
CA VAL A 53 2.09 -7.31 0.29
C VAL A 53 2.77 -5.99 0.62
N LEU A 54 2.29 -4.87 0.07
CA LEU A 54 2.83 -3.54 0.35
C LEU A 54 2.62 -3.14 1.81
N TYR A 55 1.48 -3.49 2.40
CA TYR A 55 1.25 -3.33 3.83
C TYR A 55 2.31 -4.06 4.66
N LEU A 56 2.61 -5.32 4.33
CA LEU A 56 3.65 -6.08 5.03
C LEU A 56 5.05 -5.45 4.86
N VAL A 57 5.36 -4.93 3.67
CA VAL A 57 6.63 -4.23 3.41
C VAL A 57 6.73 -2.95 4.24
N VAL A 58 5.68 -2.12 4.28
CA VAL A 58 5.65 -0.90 5.08
C VAL A 58 5.73 -1.22 6.57
N GLY A 59 5.02 -2.25 7.03
CA GLY A 59 5.10 -2.74 8.41
C GLY A 59 6.52 -3.19 8.80
N ALA A 60 7.20 -3.95 7.91
CA ALA A 60 8.57 -4.38 8.13
C ALA A 60 9.56 -3.20 8.19
N ILE A 61 9.37 -2.17 7.36
CA ILE A 61 10.15 -0.93 7.41
C ILE A 61 9.90 -0.19 8.74
N GLY A 62 8.65 -0.17 9.22
CA GLY A 62 8.29 0.42 10.51
C GLY A 62 8.96 -0.28 11.69
N LEU A 63 8.96 -1.61 11.70
CA LEU A 63 9.68 -2.40 12.70
C LEU A 63 11.20 -2.14 12.65
N GLY A 64 11.77 -1.99 11.45
CA GLY A 64 13.17 -1.60 11.27
C GLY A 64 13.50 -0.23 11.85
N PHE A 65 12.62 0.76 11.65
CA PHE A 65 12.78 2.07 12.29
C PHE A 65 12.64 2.00 13.81
N GLU A 66 11.69 1.23 14.33
CA GLU A 66 11.53 1.04 15.78
C GLU A 66 12.76 0.40 16.41
N ALA A 67 13.31 -0.66 15.78
CA ALA A 67 14.55 -1.32 16.21
C ALA A 67 15.78 -0.39 16.16
N SER A 68 15.81 0.57 15.22
CA SER A 68 16.90 1.55 15.13
C SER A 68 16.81 2.68 16.17
N LEU A 69 15.60 2.94 16.71
CA LEU A 69 15.33 4.03 17.64
C LEU A 69 15.30 3.56 19.10
N GLY A 70 15.22 2.25 19.36
CA GLY A 70 15.24 1.68 20.70
C GLY A 70 14.77 0.23 20.75
N ASN A 71 14.21 -0.18 21.88
CA ASN A 71 13.62 -1.51 22.04
C ASN A 71 12.25 -1.58 21.35
N VAL A 72 12.07 -2.61 20.51
CA VAL A 72 10.78 -2.90 19.87
C VAL A 72 9.82 -3.37 20.96
N PHE A 73 8.71 -2.64 21.15
CA PHE A 73 7.71 -3.07 22.10
C PHE A 73 6.89 -4.24 21.54
N PRO A 74 6.54 -5.24 22.36
CA PRO A 74 5.70 -6.34 21.90
C PRO A 74 4.31 -5.82 21.54
N GLN A 75 4.03 -5.75 20.24
CA GLN A 75 2.74 -5.33 19.69
C GLN A 75 1.80 -6.55 19.60
N GLY A 76 0.60 -6.43 20.16
CA GLY A 76 -0.44 -7.47 20.05
C GLY A 76 -1.04 -7.56 18.64
N TRP A 77 -1.79 -8.62 18.38
CA TRP A 77 -2.47 -8.83 17.09
C TRP A 77 -3.42 -7.67 16.71
N GLN A 78 -3.96 -6.97 17.72
CA GLN A 78 -4.84 -5.81 17.54
C GLN A 78 -4.13 -4.67 16.81
N PHE A 79 -2.85 -4.46 17.09
CA PHE A 79 -2.06 -3.43 16.42
C PHE A 79 -2.02 -3.66 14.91
N TYR A 80 -1.76 -4.90 14.50
CA TYR A 80 -1.73 -5.29 13.09
C TYR A 80 -3.12 -5.20 12.43
N ALA A 81 -4.19 -5.52 13.15
CA ALA A 81 -5.55 -5.39 12.62
C ALA A 81 -5.94 -3.91 12.39
N ILE A 82 -5.61 -3.03 13.34
CA ILE A 82 -5.91 -1.60 13.25
C ILE A 82 -5.08 -0.95 12.15
N THR A 83 -3.77 -1.22 12.11
CA THR A 83 -2.87 -0.65 11.09
C THR A 83 -3.20 -1.13 9.68
N LEU A 84 -3.59 -2.41 9.51
CA LEU A 84 -4.10 -2.92 8.24
C LEU A 84 -5.36 -2.18 7.81
N THR A 85 -6.33 -2.01 8.71
CA THR A 85 -7.58 -1.30 8.40
C THR A 85 -7.31 0.16 8.04
N LEU A 86 -6.41 0.83 8.75
CA LEU A 86 -5.98 2.19 8.44
C LEU A 86 -5.31 2.27 7.05
N TYR A 87 -4.45 1.31 6.72
CA TYR A 87 -3.80 1.23 5.41
C TYR A 87 -4.82 1.05 4.27
N LEU A 88 -5.86 0.24 4.49
CA LEU A 88 -6.95 0.08 3.53
C LEU A 88 -7.76 1.38 3.35
N VAL A 89 -7.99 2.15 4.42
CA VAL A 89 -8.61 3.47 4.32
C VAL A 89 -7.74 4.44 3.51
N LEU A 90 -6.42 4.42 3.69
CA LEU A 90 -5.49 5.23 2.90
C LEU A 90 -5.48 4.84 1.41
N ALA A 91 -5.80 3.59 1.07
CA ALA A 91 -5.94 3.12 -0.31
C ALA A 91 -7.25 3.56 -1.00
N TYR A 92 -8.22 4.06 -0.23
CA TYR A 92 -9.54 4.47 -0.73
C TYR A 92 -9.50 5.50 -1.89
N PRO A 93 -8.73 6.61 -1.84
CA PRO A 93 -8.70 7.57 -2.95
C PRO A 93 -8.24 6.94 -4.27
N GLY A 94 -7.23 6.07 -4.25
CA GLY A 94 -6.81 5.29 -5.41
C GLY A 94 -7.92 4.36 -5.92
N PHE A 95 -8.62 3.69 -5.01
CA PHE A 95 -9.77 2.85 -5.36
C PHE A 95 -10.88 3.65 -6.07
N VAL A 96 -11.30 4.79 -5.50
CA VAL A 96 -12.32 5.67 -6.09
C VAL A 96 -11.89 6.16 -7.47
N TYR A 97 -10.66 6.66 -7.59
CA TYR A 97 -10.13 7.15 -8.86
C TYR A 97 -10.16 6.08 -9.97
N ARG A 98 -9.95 4.81 -9.62
CA ARG A 98 -9.85 3.75 -10.62
C ARG A 98 -11.18 3.08 -10.95
N TYR A 99 -12.08 2.95 -9.98
CA TYR A 99 -13.33 2.20 -10.13
C TYR A 99 -14.56 3.07 -10.25
N LEU A 100 -14.60 4.21 -9.56
CA LEU A 100 -15.78 5.09 -9.52
C LEU A 100 -15.66 6.27 -10.49
N PHE A 101 -14.44 6.64 -10.90
CA PHE A 101 -14.25 7.71 -11.87
C PHE A 101 -14.75 7.26 -13.25
N LYS A 102 -15.93 7.77 -13.63
CA LYS A 102 -16.49 7.59 -14.97
C LYS A 102 -15.51 8.18 -15.98
N ARG A 103 -14.89 7.32 -16.80
CA ARG A 103 -14.27 7.76 -18.05
C ARG A 103 -15.42 8.15 -18.97
N THR A 104 -15.74 9.43 -19.04
CA THR A 104 -16.65 9.96 -20.06
C THR A 104 -16.06 9.54 -21.41
N ALA A 105 -16.73 8.61 -22.08
CA ALA A 105 -16.43 8.28 -23.46
C ALA A 105 -16.61 9.58 -24.27
N ARG A 106 -15.52 10.07 -24.86
CA ARG A 106 -15.59 10.99 -26.00
C ARG A 106 -15.48 10.17 -27.26
#